data_AF-K7YXA9-F1
#
_entry.id   AF-K7YXA9-F1
#
_cell.length_a   1.000
_cell.length_b   1.000
_cell.length_c   1.000
_cell.angle_alpha   90.00
_cell.angle_beta   90.00
_cell.angle_gamma   90.00
#
_symmetry.space_group_name_H-M   'P 1'
#
loop_
_entity.id
_entity.type
_entity.pdbx_description
1 polymer ?
#
loop_
_entity_poly.entity_id
_entity_poly.type
_entity_poly.pdbx_seq_one_letter_code
_entity_poly.pdbx_strand_id
1 'polypeptide(L)'
;GLSQAEMAEQFGKWNSQELDSFLIEITRDILQYKDGKGYLLERIRDTAGQKGTGKWTAIAALEYGTPVTLIGEAVFSRCLSALKDERVKASKQLKGPAVKAPVKDLPEFLNHIKHALYCAKIVSYAQGFMLMREAAKEFKWNLNYGGIALMWRGGCIIRSVFLGNIKEAFTRNPQLSNLLLDDFFKKAIDVGQHSWRQVVANAFLWGIPVPALSTALSFYDGYRTEKLPA
;
A
#
# COMPACT_ATOMS: atom_id res chain seq x y z
N GLY A 1 9.81 19.17 -8.04
CA GLY A 1 8.90 18.31 -7.25
C GLY A 1 8.33 19.15 -6.14
N LEU A 2 7.36 18.60 -5.38
CA LEU A 2 6.83 19.25 -4.18
C LEU A 2 7.90 19.40 -3.10
N SER A 3 7.83 20.49 -2.34
CA SER A 3 8.53 20.68 -1.07
C SER A 3 7.91 19.81 0.04
N GLN A 4 8.63 19.62 1.15
CA GLN A 4 8.07 18.89 2.30
C GLN A 4 6.81 19.55 2.89
N ALA A 5 6.73 20.88 2.84
CA ALA A 5 5.54 21.60 3.30
C ALA A 5 4.32 21.29 2.42
N GLU A 6 4.46 21.34 1.09
CA GLU A 6 3.39 21.00 0.14
C GLU A 6 3.00 19.52 0.23
N MET A 7 3.97 18.62 0.43
CA MET A 7 3.68 17.20 0.69
C MET A 7 2.87 17.04 1.97
N ALA A 8 3.25 17.71 3.07
CA ALA A 8 2.52 17.64 4.32
C ALA A 8 1.09 18.16 4.17
N GLU A 9 0.89 19.29 3.50
CA GLU A 9 -0.44 19.83 3.21
C GLU A 9 -1.29 18.80 2.45
N GLN A 10 -0.72 18.16 1.43
CA GLN A 10 -1.42 17.14 0.65
C GLN A 10 -1.77 15.89 1.48
N PHE A 11 -0.86 15.39 2.33
CA PHE A 11 -1.17 14.31 3.26
C PHE A 11 -2.24 14.72 4.28
N GLY A 12 -2.24 15.98 4.73
CA GLY A 12 -3.29 16.56 5.57
C GLY A 12 -4.66 16.53 4.89
N LYS A 13 -4.72 16.90 3.61
CA LYS A 13 -5.93 16.80 2.78
C LYS A 13 -6.39 15.35 2.60
N TRP A 14 -5.46 14.42 2.36
CA TRP A 14 -5.82 13.00 2.25
C TRP A 14 -6.35 12.41 3.55
N ASN A 15 -5.83 12.88 4.69
CA ASN A 15 -6.27 12.42 6.00
C ASN A 15 -7.69 12.87 6.38
N SER A 16 -8.25 13.87 5.71
CA SER A 16 -9.65 14.29 5.92
C SER A 16 -10.63 13.62 4.94
N GLN A 17 -10.15 12.67 4.15
CA GLN A 17 -10.91 11.97 3.10
C GLN A 17 -10.85 10.45 3.30
N GLU A 18 -10.96 9.66 2.22
CA GLU A 18 -10.99 8.18 2.29
C GLU A 18 -9.71 7.53 2.85
N LEU A 19 -8.61 8.30 2.94
CA LEU A 19 -7.32 7.85 3.46
C LEU A 19 -7.12 8.16 4.96
N ASP A 20 -8.13 8.71 5.65
CA ASP A 20 -8.08 8.97 7.10
C ASP A 20 -7.55 7.74 7.85
N SER A 21 -6.34 7.90 8.38
CA SER A 21 -5.62 6.86 9.09
C SER A 21 -4.46 7.43 9.89
N PHE A 22 -4.12 6.75 10.98
CA PHE A 22 -2.99 7.14 11.81
C PHE A 22 -1.67 7.23 11.03
N LEU A 23 -1.45 6.32 10.06
CA LEU A 23 -0.22 6.35 9.25
C LEU A 23 -0.15 7.57 8.31
N ILE A 24 -1.27 8.04 7.77
CA ILE A 24 -1.33 9.25 6.95
C ILE A 24 -1.13 10.50 7.83
N GLU A 25 -1.77 10.52 9.00
CA GLU A 25 -1.60 11.56 10.02
C GLU A 25 -0.12 11.74 10.43
N ILE A 26 0.54 10.68 10.88
CA ILE A 26 1.95 10.80 11.31
C ILE A 26 2.88 11.11 10.13
N THR A 27 2.52 10.71 8.90
CA THR A 27 3.32 11.06 7.71
C THR A 27 3.29 12.56 7.46
N ARG A 28 2.13 13.20 7.57
CA ARG A 28 2.00 14.68 7.56
C ARG A 28 2.90 15.30 8.64
N ASP A 29 2.81 14.81 9.87
CA ASP A 29 3.54 15.41 11.00
C ASP A 29 5.06 15.25 10.84
N ILE A 30 5.51 14.08 10.37
CA ILE A 30 6.93 13.81 10.09
C ILE A 30 7.46 14.75 9.00
N LEU A 31 6.69 15.00 7.94
CA LEU A 31 7.06 15.93 6.87
C LEU A 31 7.18 17.38 7.35
N GLN A 32 6.47 17.76 8.42
CA GLN A 32 6.56 19.10 9.00
C GLN A 32 7.67 19.23 10.05
N TYR A 33 8.17 18.11 10.59
CA TYR A 33 9.10 18.12 11.70
C TYR A 33 10.47 18.70 11.32
N LYS A 34 10.89 19.73 12.09
CA LYS A 34 12.19 20.37 11.99
C LYS A 34 12.92 20.28 13.33
N ASP A 35 14.22 19.98 13.28
CA ASP A 35 15.13 20.17 14.41
C ASP A 35 15.96 21.48 14.21
N GLY A 36 17.00 21.70 15.03
CA GLY A 36 17.88 22.87 14.91
C GLY A 36 18.67 23.00 13.59
N LYS A 37 18.60 22.02 12.68
CA LYS A 37 19.24 21.99 11.35
C LYS A 37 18.20 21.94 10.21
N GLY A 38 16.93 22.21 10.49
CA GLY A 38 15.85 22.20 9.49
C GLY A 38 15.09 20.87 9.44
N TYR A 39 14.48 20.53 8.29
CA TYR A 39 13.67 19.32 8.15
C TYR A 39 14.48 18.06 8.52
N LEU A 40 13.89 17.21 9.36
CA LEU A 40 14.58 16.01 9.84
C LEU A 40 14.57 14.88 8.81
N LEU A 41 13.46 14.70 8.09
CA LEU A 41 13.21 13.51 7.26
C LEU A 41 14.31 13.25 6.23
N GLU A 42 14.75 14.28 5.49
CA GLU A 42 15.80 14.17 4.46
C GLU A 42 17.18 13.78 5.01
N ARG A 43 17.40 13.92 6.32
CA ARG A 43 18.65 13.56 6.98
C ARG A 43 18.60 12.19 7.65
N ILE A 44 17.45 11.53 7.66
CA ILE A 44 17.33 10.15 8.15
C ILE A 44 17.90 9.21 7.09
N ARG A 45 18.75 8.27 7.51
CA ARG A 45 19.32 7.25 6.62
C ARG A 45 18.19 6.38 6.04
N ASP A 46 18.17 6.22 4.72
CA ASP A 46 17.20 5.44 3.94
C ASP A 46 17.46 3.91 4.03
N THR A 47 17.61 3.40 5.25
CA THR A 47 17.81 1.99 5.56
C THR A 47 16.76 1.56 6.58
N ALA A 48 15.70 0.90 6.10
CA ALA A 48 14.60 0.49 6.96
C ALA A 48 14.97 -0.74 7.79
N GLY A 49 14.80 -0.64 9.11
CA GLY A 49 14.87 -1.78 10.01
C GLY A 49 13.61 -2.66 9.93
N GLN A 50 13.72 -3.91 10.40
CA GLN A 50 12.56 -4.79 10.59
C GLN A 50 12.81 -5.77 11.75
N LYS A 51 11.76 -6.10 12.51
CA LYS A 51 11.80 -7.05 13.63
C LYS A 51 11.33 -8.47 13.27
N GLY A 52 11.08 -8.75 11.99
CA GLY A 52 10.73 -10.09 11.50
C GLY A 52 9.23 -10.35 11.27
N THR A 53 8.32 -9.65 11.95
CA THR A 53 6.87 -9.92 11.83
C THR A 53 6.31 -9.80 10.40
N GLY A 54 6.78 -8.82 9.61
CA GLY A 54 6.41 -8.73 8.20
C GLY A 54 6.92 -9.90 7.35
N LYS A 55 8.13 -10.39 7.65
CA LYS A 55 8.70 -11.58 7.01
C LYS A 55 7.89 -12.83 7.34
N TRP A 56 7.41 -12.97 8.57
CA TRP A 56 6.56 -14.10 8.97
C TRP A 56 5.26 -14.14 8.17
N THR A 57 4.61 -12.99 7.93
CA THR A 57 3.41 -12.96 7.07
C THR A 57 3.71 -13.38 5.64
N ALA A 58 4.84 -12.94 5.06
CA ALA A 58 5.24 -13.34 3.71
C ALA A 58 5.59 -14.84 3.62
N ILE A 59 6.22 -15.41 4.65
CA ILE A 59 6.51 -16.84 4.73
C ILE A 59 5.21 -17.64 4.84
N ALA A 60 4.32 -17.27 5.77
CA ALA A 60 3.03 -17.92 5.93
C ALA A 60 2.20 -17.89 4.63
N ALA A 61 2.25 -16.79 3.88
CA ALA A 61 1.60 -16.69 2.57
C ALA A 61 2.11 -17.75 1.58
N LEU A 62 3.43 -17.99 1.54
CA LEU A 62 4.02 -19.03 0.70
C LEU A 62 3.67 -20.44 1.21
N GLU A 63 3.72 -20.67 2.52
CA GLU A 63 3.37 -21.94 3.15
C GLU A 63 1.91 -22.35 2.87
N TYR A 64 0.97 -21.40 2.97
CA TYR A 64 -0.45 -21.65 2.73
C TYR A 64 -0.89 -21.39 1.27
N GLY A 65 0.05 -21.22 0.34
CA GLY A 65 -0.26 -21.03 -1.08
C GLY A 65 -1.16 -19.83 -1.39
N THR A 66 -1.04 -18.75 -0.63
CA THR A 66 -1.89 -17.55 -0.77
C THR A 66 -1.10 -16.37 -1.38
N PRO A 67 -1.63 -15.67 -2.41
CA PRO A 67 -0.92 -14.60 -3.10
C PRO A 67 -0.90 -13.26 -2.34
N VAL A 68 -0.15 -13.18 -1.24
CA VAL A 68 0.03 -11.95 -0.44
C VAL A 68 1.20 -11.10 -0.98
N THR A 69 1.06 -10.69 -2.24
CA THR A 69 2.17 -10.08 -3.00
C THR A 69 2.61 -8.73 -2.46
N LEU A 70 1.69 -7.86 -2.05
CA LEU A 70 2.03 -6.49 -1.64
C LEU A 70 2.82 -6.47 -0.33
N ILE A 71 2.43 -7.27 0.66
CA ILE A 71 3.19 -7.39 1.92
C ILE A 71 4.57 -7.99 1.64
N GLY A 72 4.67 -8.96 0.73
CA GLY A 72 5.96 -9.49 0.25
C GLY A 72 6.86 -8.40 -0.32
N GLU A 73 6.36 -7.61 -1.27
CA GLU A 73 7.11 -6.48 -1.85
C GLU A 73 7.47 -5.40 -0.82
N ALA A 74 6.62 -5.16 0.17
CA ALA A 74 6.93 -4.25 1.28
C ALA A 74 8.10 -4.76 2.13
N VAL A 75 8.20 -6.07 2.35
CA VAL A 75 9.34 -6.70 3.03
C VAL A 75 10.60 -6.60 2.17
N PHE A 76 10.53 -6.97 0.89
CA PHE A 76 11.67 -6.90 -0.02
C PHE A 76 12.17 -5.47 -0.24
N SER A 77 11.28 -4.48 -0.27
CA SER A 77 11.65 -3.06 -0.34
C SER A 77 12.51 -2.63 0.86
N ARG A 78 12.23 -3.16 2.07
CA ARG A 78 13.08 -2.91 3.25
C ARG A 78 14.45 -3.60 3.10
N CYS A 79 14.47 -4.85 2.63
CA CYS A 79 15.72 -5.55 2.34
C CYS A 79 16.58 -4.78 1.32
N LEU A 80 15.99 -4.30 0.23
CA LEU A 80 16.67 -3.49 -0.78
C LEU A 80 17.20 -2.17 -0.20
N SER A 81 16.43 -1.53 0.68
CA SER A 81 16.87 -0.30 1.36
C SER A 81 18.13 -0.53 2.21
N ALA A 82 18.26 -1.70 2.84
CA ALA A 82 19.42 -2.06 3.67
C ALA A 82 20.72 -2.21 2.85
N LEU A 83 20.63 -2.52 1.56
CA LEU A 83 21.76 -2.59 0.62
C LEU A 83 22.28 -1.20 0.22
N LYS A 84 22.41 -0.27 1.17
CA LYS A 84 22.69 1.16 0.90
C LYS A 84 23.99 1.35 0.11
N ASP A 85 25.07 0.73 0.56
CA ASP A 85 26.39 0.93 -0.05
C ASP A 85 26.44 0.34 -1.47
N GLU A 86 25.74 -0.78 -1.69
CA GLU A 86 25.57 -1.38 -3.00
C GLU A 86 24.74 -0.47 -3.93
N ARG A 87 23.60 0.07 -3.45
CA ARG A 87 22.77 1.01 -4.21
C ARG A 87 23.54 2.27 -4.61
N VAL A 88 24.38 2.82 -3.73
CA VAL A 88 25.23 3.98 -4.01
C VAL A 88 26.30 3.67 -5.06
N LYS A 89 26.86 2.45 -5.07
CA LYS A 89 27.79 2.00 -6.12
C LYS A 89 27.05 1.80 -7.45
N ALA A 90 25.90 1.13 -7.42
CA ALA A 90 25.08 0.84 -8.58
C ALA A 90 24.58 2.13 -9.28
N SER A 91 24.20 3.16 -8.52
CA SER A 91 23.69 4.42 -9.07
C SER A 91 24.73 5.19 -9.91
N LYS A 92 26.02 4.87 -9.79
CA LYS A 92 27.10 5.46 -10.60
C LYS A 92 27.34 4.70 -11.91
N GLN A 93 26.79 3.50 -12.04
CA GLN A 93 27.07 2.59 -13.17
C GLN A 93 25.81 2.34 -14.02
N LEU A 94 24.65 2.22 -13.37
CA LEU A 94 23.37 1.94 -14.01
C LEU A 94 22.67 3.24 -14.40
N LYS A 95 22.26 3.34 -15.67
CA LYS A 95 21.51 4.48 -16.20
C LYS A 95 20.00 4.19 -16.14
N GLY A 96 19.22 5.21 -15.78
CA GLY A 96 17.77 5.20 -15.90
C GLY A 96 17.28 6.26 -16.89
N PRO A 97 15.95 6.38 -17.09
CA PRO A 97 15.39 7.48 -17.86
C PRO A 97 15.82 8.84 -17.32
N ALA A 98 16.29 9.74 -18.18
CA ALA A 98 16.62 11.12 -17.83
C ALA A 98 15.41 12.06 -17.96
N VAL A 99 14.20 11.51 -17.81
CA VAL A 99 12.94 12.21 -18.07
C VAL A 99 12.56 13.03 -16.84
N LYS A 100 12.49 14.35 -16.99
CA LYS A 100 11.78 15.17 -16.01
C LYS A 100 10.29 14.87 -16.13
N ALA A 101 9.68 14.35 -15.07
CA ALA A 101 8.26 13.99 -15.04
C ALA A 101 7.39 15.14 -15.58
N PRO A 102 6.74 14.99 -16.75
CA PRO A 102 5.99 16.06 -17.41
C PRO A 102 4.58 16.18 -16.81
N VAL A 103 4.49 16.46 -15.51
CA VAL A 103 3.23 16.67 -14.81
C VAL A 103 2.67 18.03 -15.24
N LYS A 104 1.64 18.02 -16.09
CA LYS A 104 0.98 19.23 -16.61
C LYS A 104 0.01 19.82 -15.59
N ASP A 105 -0.84 18.98 -15.01
CA ASP A 105 -1.79 19.34 -13.96
C ASP A 105 -1.38 18.61 -12.67
N LEU A 106 -0.79 19.36 -11.75
CA LEU A 106 -0.31 18.84 -10.48
C LEU A 106 -1.47 18.43 -9.55
N PRO A 107 -2.51 19.24 -9.32
CA PRO A 107 -3.70 18.82 -8.57
C PRO A 107 -4.33 17.50 -9.07
N GLU A 108 -4.51 17.35 -10.39
CA GLU A 108 -5.05 16.14 -10.99
C GLU A 108 -4.12 14.94 -10.73
N PHE A 109 -2.82 15.10 -10.97
CA PHE A 109 -1.85 14.03 -10.76
C PHE A 109 -1.77 13.60 -9.28
N LEU A 110 -1.86 14.54 -8.34
CA LEU A 110 -1.93 14.24 -6.92
C LEU A 110 -3.22 13.48 -6.57
N ASN A 111 -4.35 13.78 -7.22
CA ASN A 111 -5.57 13.00 -7.07
C ASN A 111 -5.40 11.58 -7.65
N HIS A 112 -4.66 11.42 -8.75
CA HIS A 112 -4.33 10.10 -9.27
C HIS A 112 -3.51 9.28 -8.27
N ILE A 113 -2.49 9.88 -7.64
CA ILE A 113 -1.69 9.23 -6.58
C ILE A 113 -2.56 8.82 -5.39
N LYS A 114 -3.48 9.68 -4.97
CA LYS A 114 -4.43 9.38 -3.88
C LYS A 114 -5.22 8.11 -4.17
N HIS A 115 -5.84 8.04 -5.34
CA HIS A 115 -6.63 6.88 -5.76
C HIS A 115 -5.77 5.62 -5.94
N ALA A 116 -4.57 5.76 -6.50
CA ALA A 116 -3.62 4.65 -6.62
C ALA A 116 -3.27 4.04 -5.25
N LEU A 117 -2.97 4.90 -4.26
CA LEU A 117 -2.67 4.50 -2.90
C LEU A 117 -3.88 3.81 -2.24
N TYR A 118 -5.09 4.36 -2.43
CA TYR A 118 -6.31 3.77 -1.87
C TYR A 118 -6.63 2.40 -2.49
N CYS A 119 -6.53 2.24 -3.81
CA CYS A 119 -6.71 0.97 -4.49
C CYS A 119 -5.68 -0.08 -4.03
N ALA A 120 -4.39 0.29 -3.97
CA ALA A 120 -3.35 -0.62 -3.50
C ALA A 120 -3.56 -1.01 -2.03
N LYS A 121 -4.02 -0.09 -1.18
CA LYS A 121 -4.43 -0.39 0.20
C LYS A 121 -5.55 -1.43 0.23
N ILE A 122 -6.62 -1.25 -0.55
CA ILE A 122 -7.71 -2.23 -0.65
C ILE A 122 -7.19 -3.62 -1.01
N VAL A 123 -6.35 -3.70 -2.04
CA VAL A 123 -5.74 -4.98 -2.47
C VAL A 123 -4.89 -5.60 -1.36
N SER A 124 -4.06 -4.82 -0.67
CA SER A 124 -3.25 -5.34 0.44
C SER A 124 -4.11 -5.95 1.55
N TYR A 125 -5.23 -5.31 1.91
CA TYR A 125 -6.13 -5.85 2.90
C TYR A 125 -6.87 -7.08 2.37
N ALA A 126 -7.33 -7.07 1.11
CA ALA A 126 -7.95 -8.23 0.48
C ALA A 126 -7.03 -9.46 0.56
N GLN A 127 -5.75 -9.30 0.21
CA GLN A 127 -4.73 -10.34 0.31
C GLN A 127 -4.53 -10.83 1.76
N GLY A 128 -4.48 -9.92 2.73
CA GLY A 128 -4.34 -10.28 4.15
C GLY A 128 -5.53 -11.09 4.68
N PHE A 129 -6.76 -10.72 4.30
CA PHE A 129 -7.96 -11.48 4.67
C PHE A 129 -8.05 -12.82 3.93
N MET A 130 -7.56 -12.93 2.69
CA MET A 130 -7.40 -14.22 2.01
C MET A 130 -6.48 -15.15 2.81
N LEU A 131 -5.34 -14.64 3.28
CA LEU A 131 -4.38 -15.43 4.07
C LEU A 131 -4.99 -15.92 5.38
N MET A 132 -5.68 -15.03 6.11
CA MET A 132 -6.37 -15.42 7.34
C MET A 132 -7.44 -16.49 7.07
N ARG A 133 -8.12 -16.43 5.92
CA ARG A 133 -9.11 -17.43 5.54
C ARG A 133 -8.50 -18.78 5.22
N GLU A 134 -7.41 -18.84 4.47
CA GLU A 134 -6.73 -20.11 4.21
C GLU A 134 -6.13 -20.70 5.50
N ALA A 135 -5.53 -19.88 6.36
CA ALA A 135 -5.09 -20.32 7.68
C ALA A 135 -6.26 -20.84 8.55
N ALA A 136 -7.42 -20.18 8.53
CA ALA A 136 -8.60 -20.63 9.26
C ALA A 136 -9.07 -22.02 8.81
N LYS A 137 -8.99 -22.32 7.51
CA LYS A 137 -9.31 -23.66 6.99
C LYS A 137 -8.29 -24.70 7.45
N GLU A 138 -7.00 -24.41 7.29
CA GLU A 138 -5.90 -25.31 7.66
C GLU A 138 -5.95 -25.68 9.15
N PHE A 139 -6.10 -24.68 10.01
CA PHE A 139 -6.12 -24.87 11.47
C PHE A 139 -7.51 -25.13 12.05
N LYS A 140 -8.55 -25.24 11.20
CA LYS A 140 -9.95 -25.43 11.62
C LYS A 140 -10.43 -24.37 12.62
N TRP A 141 -9.96 -23.13 12.46
CA TRP A 141 -10.38 -22.01 13.29
C TRP A 141 -11.65 -21.37 12.74
N ASN A 142 -12.55 -21.00 13.65
CA ASN A 142 -13.72 -20.19 13.30
C ASN A 142 -13.40 -18.71 13.52
N LEU A 143 -12.71 -18.08 12.57
CA LEU A 143 -12.31 -16.68 12.66
C LEU A 143 -13.48 -15.74 12.38
N ASN A 144 -13.68 -14.76 13.25
CA ASN A 144 -14.63 -13.67 13.03
C ASN A 144 -13.93 -12.49 12.33
N TYR A 145 -13.94 -12.46 11.00
CA TYR A 145 -13.26 -11.43 10.20
C TYR A 145 -13.77 -10.01 10.47
N GLY A 146 -15.09 -9.84 10.65
CA GLY A 146 -15.66 -8.55 11.04
C GLY A 146 -15.21 -8.10 12.42
N GLY A 147 -15.09 -9.03 13.37
CA GLY A 147 -14.55 -8.81 14.71
C GLY A 147 -13.06 -8.45 14.69
N ILE A 148 -12.26 -9.13 13.87
CA ILE A 148 -10.84 -8.81 13.66
C ILE A 148 -10.69 -7.37 13.12
N ALA A 149 -11.45 -7.02 12.09
CA ALA A 149 -11.45 -5.67 11.52
C ALA A 149 -11.87 -4.61 12.54
N LEU A 150 -12.88 -4.91 13.37
CA LEU A 150 -13.33 -4.03 14.45
C LEU A 150 -12.22 -3.77 15.47
N MET A 151 -11.51 -4.82 15.90
CA MET A 151 -10.41 -4.68 16.86
C MET A 151 -9.26 -3.82 16.33
N TRP A 152 -9.05 -3.77 15.03
CA TRP A 152 -8.02 -2.93 14.42
C TRP A 152 -8.45 -1.47 14.25
N ARG A 153 -9.73 -1.11 14.44
CA ARG A 153 -10.20 0.28 14.27
C ARG A 153 -9.60 1.26 15.27
N GLY A 154 -9.11 0.78 16.42
CA GLY A 154 -8.51 1.60 17.47
C GLY A 154 -7.30 0.92 18.09
N GLY A 155 -6.45 1.69 18.78
CA GLY A 155 -5.31 1.19 19.55
C GLY A 155 -4.11 0.67 18.75
N CYS A 156 -4.31 0.14 17.54
CA CYS A 156 -3.23 -0.37 16.69
C CYS A 156 -2.67 0.69 15.72
N ILE A 157 -1.53 0.38 15.09
CA ILE A 157 -0.85 1.27 14.13
C ILE A 157 -1.63 1.41 12.81
N ILE A 158 -2.34 0.37 12.39
CA ILE A 158 -3.08 0.38 11.11
C ILE A 158 -4.49 0.99 11.24
N ARG A 159 -4.81 1.57 12.41
CA ARG A 159 -6.13 2.15 12.68
C ARG A 159 -6.50 3.20 11.64
N SER A 160 -7.73 3.10 11.14
CA SER A 160 -8.25 3.95 10.07
C SER A 160 -9.77 3.80 9.93
N VAL A 161 -10.42 4.81 9.35
CA VAL A 161 -11.86 4.74 9.01
C VAL A 161 -12.16 3.57 8.06
N PHE A 162 -11.18 3.24 7.21
CA PHE A 162 -11.19 2.13 6.27
C PHE A 162 -11.55 0.77 6.89
N LEU A 163 -11.12 0.51 8.13
CA LEU A 163 -11.43 -0.74 8.85
C LEU A 163 -12.90 -0.86 9.24
N GLY A 164 -13.61 0.27 9.36
CA GLY A 164 -15.07 0.30 9.49
C GLY A 164 -15.74 -0.33 8.28
N ASN A 165 -15.31 0.04 7.07
CA ASN A 165 -15.85 -0.50 5.83
C ASN A 165 -15.60 -2.01 5.69
N ILE A 166 -14.44 -2.51 6.15
CA ILE A 166 -14.15 -3.95 6.18
C ILE A 166 -15.11 -4.68 7.12
N LYS A 167 -15.31 -4.15 8.34
CA LYS A 167 -16.26 -4.71 9.30
C LYS A 167 -17.68 -4.75 8.72
N GLU A 168 -18.10 -3.70 8.03
CA GLU A 168 -19.41 -3.65 7.38
C GLU A 168 -19.54 -4.66 6.23
N ALA A 169 -18.49 -4.86 5.43
CA ALA A 169 -18.48 -5.87 4.37
C ALA A 169 -18.70 -7.28 4.92
N PHE A 170 -18.01 -7.64 6.02
CA PHE A 170 -18.23 -8.93 6.68
C PHE A 170 -19.53 -9.00 7.50
N THR A 171 -20.10 -7.86 7.91
CA THR A 171 -21.47 -7.82 8.47
C THR A 171 -22.50 -8.16 7.40
N ARG A 172 -22.35 -7.60 6.19
CA ARG A 172 -23.23 -7.87 5.04
C ARG A 172 -23.10 -9.32 4.56
N ASN A 173 -21.87 -9.83 4.48
CA ASN A 173 -21.60 -11.20 4.08
C ASN A 173 -20.48 -11.81 4.95
N PRO A 174 -20.82 -12.57 6.00
CA PRO A 174 -19.83 -13.24 6.85
C PRO A 174 -18.96 -14.26 6.11
N GLN A 175 -19.45 -14.78 4.98
CA GLN A 175 -18.76 -15.76 4.12
C GLN A 175 -18.11 -15.10 2.89
N LEU A 176 -17.87 -13.78 2.95
CA LEU A 176 -17.24 -13.04 1.85
C LEU A 176 -15.88 -13.65 1.50
N SER A 177 -15.74 -14.11 0.27
CA SER A 177 -14.52 -14.77 -0.18
C SER A 177 -13.38 -13.78 -0.42
N ASN A 178 -13.67 -12.54 -0.80
CA ASN A 178 -12.67 -11.51 -1.00
C ASN A 178 -13.28 -10.13 -0.81
N LEU A 179 -12.56 -9.22 -0.17
CA LEU A 179 -12.98 -7.83 0.01
C LEU A 179 -13.28 -7.14 -1.32
N LEU A 180 -12.57 -7.47 -2.40
CA LEU A 180 -12.79 -6.93 -3.74
C LEU A 180 -14.16 -7.27 -4.33
N LEU A 181 -14.93 -8.19 -3.73
CA LEU A 181 -16.26 -8.58 -4.22
C LEU A 181 -17.41 -7.88 -3.49
N ASP A 182 -17.13 -7.17 -2.40
CA ASP A 182 -18.11 -6.33 -1.70
C ASP A 182 -18.36 -5.02 -2.44
N ASP A 183 -19.60 -4.53 -2.41
CA ASP A 183 -20.05 -3.40 -3.22
C ASP A 183 -19.30 -2.09 -2.95
N PHE A 184 -18.92 -1.84 -1.69
CA PHE A 184 -18.16 -0.65 -1.33
C PHE A 184 -16.78 -0.67 -1.98
N PHE A 185 -16.07 -1.80 -1.87
CA PHE A 185 -14.72 -1.93 -2.39
C PHE A 185 -14.68 -2.04 -3.92
N LYS A 186 -15.67 -2.72 -4.55
CA LYS A 186 -15.84 -2.70 -6.01
C LYS A 186 -15.94 -1.29 -6.53
N LYS A 187 -16.87 -0.49 -5.98
CA LYS A 187 -17.06 0.91 -6.37
C LYS A 187 -15.79 1.75 -6.18
N ALA A 188 -15.08 1.57 -5.06
CA ALA A 188 -13.83 2.27 -4.80
C ALA A 188 -12.73 1.93 -5.84
N ILE A 189 -12.61 0.66 -6.22
CA ILE A 189 -11.68 0.21 -7.25
C ILE A 189 -12.10 0.72 -8.63
N ASP A 190 -13.38 0.68 -8.98
CA ASP A 190 -13.88 1.17 -10.27
C ASP A 190 -13.57 2.65 -10.48
N VAL A 191 -13.75 3.46 -9.44
CA VAL A 191 -13.40 4.89 -9.46
C VAL A 191 -11.88 5.09 -9.55
N GLY A 192 -11.09 4.29 -8.83
CA GLY A 192 -9.66 4.54 -8.66
C GLY A 192 -8.74 3.84 -9.67
N GLN A 193 -9.18 2.78 -10.36
CA GLN A 193 -8.28 1.93 -11.14
C GLN A 193 -7.65 2.65 -12.34
N HIS A 194 -8.34 3.60 -12.95
CA HIS A 194 -7.77 4.39 -14.05
C HIS A 194 -6.61 5.27 -13.55
N SER A 195 -6.85 6.02 -12.47
CA SER A 195 -5.83 6.80 -11.76
C SER A 195 -4.63 5.96 -11.36
N TRP A 196 -4.90 4.76 -10.83
CA TRP A 196 -3.87 3.82 -10.42
C TRP A 196 -2.98 3.37 -11.57
N ARG A 197 -3.57 3.00 -12.72
CA ARG A 197 -2.84 2.64 -13.94
C ARG A 197 -1.97 3.78 -14.44
N GLN A 198 -2.49 5.01 -14.45
CA GLN A 198 -1.71 6.18 -14.86
C GLN A 198 -0.47 6.37 -13.96
N VAL A 199 -0.62 6.26 -12.64
CA VAL A 199 0.49 6.41 -11.70
C VAL A 199 1.54 5.32 -11.91
N VAL A 200 1.14 4.05 -12.04
CA VAL A 200 2.08 2.94 -12.25
C VAL A 200 2.80 3.08 -13.60
N ALA A 201 2.07 3.36 -14.67
CA ALA A 201 2.65 3.53 -16.01
C ALA A 201 3.65 4.70 -16.05
N ASN A 202 3.26 5.86 -15.53
CA ASN A 202 4.13 7.02 -15.46
C ASN A 202 5.35 6.76 -14.57
N ALA A 203 5.19 6.12 -13.42
CA ALA A 203 6.31 5.79 -12.54
C ALA A 203 7.36 4.93 -13.27
N PHE A 204 6.93 3.91 -14.02
CA PHE A 204 7.86 3.08 -14.80
C PHE A 204 8.51 3.83 -15.95
N LEU A 205 7.76 4.64 -16.70
CA LEU A 205 8.32 5.49 -17.77
C LEU A 205 9.34 6.50 -17.22
N TRP A 206 9.15 6.98 -15.99
CA TRP A 206 10.02 7.97 -15.36
C TRP A 206 11.11 7.34 -14.47
N GLY A 207 11.20 6.01 -14.40
CA GLY A 207 12.21 5.32 -13.59
C GLY A 207 12.02 5.44 -12.08
N ILE A 208 10.79 5.65 -11.60
CA ILE A 208 10.45 5.74 -10.19
C ILE A 208 9.96 4.37 -9.69
N PRO A 209 10.62 3.77 -8.69
CA PRO A 209 10.23 2.46 -8.19
C PRO A 209 8.94 2.54 -7.36
N VAL A 210 7.92 1.78 -7.78
CA VAL A 210 6.62 1.67 -7.09
C VAL A 210 6.20 0.20 -6.88
N PRO A 211 7.05 -0.63 -6.23
CA PRO A 211 6.83 -2.08 -6.15
C PRO A 211 5.48 -2.45 -5.53
N ALA A 212 5.08 -1.79 -4.44
CA ALA A 212 3.79 -2.04 -3.79
C ALA A 212 2.58 -1.64 -4.67
N LEU A 213 2.62 -0.50 -5.35
CA LEU A 213 1.53 -0.07 -6.22
C LEU A 213 1.40 -0.96 -7.46
N SER A 214 2.54 -1.34 -8.05
CA SER A 214 2.57 -2.18 -9.25
C SER A 214 2.15 -3.61 -8.97
N THR A 215 2.66 -4.25 -7.91
CA THR A 215 2.28 -5.63 -7.57
C THR A 215 0.81 -5.77 -7.21
N ALA A 216 0.22 -4.77 -6.54
CA ALA A 216 -1.21 -4.78 -6.27
C ALA A 216 -2.02 -4.64 -7.57
N LEU A 217 -1.55 -3.87 -8.56
CA LEU A 217 -2.23 -3.71 -9.84
C LEU A 217 -2.19 -5.03 -10.62
N SER A 218 -1.02 -5.67 -10.65
CA SER A 218 -0.85 -7.00 -11.23
C SER A 218 -1.74 -8.04 -10.54
N PHE A 219 -1.84 -8.02 -9.21
CA PHE A 219 -2.76 -8.89 -8.47
C PHE A 219 -4.22 -8.63 -8.85
N TYR A 220 -4.64 -7.36 -8.89
CA TYR A 220 -6.02 -7.00 -9.23
C TYR A 220 -6.39 -7.47 -10.63
N ASP A 221 -5.53 -7.23 -11.62
CA ASP A 221 -5.74 -7.68 -12.99
C ASP A 221 -5.72 -9.21 -13.10
N GLY A 222 -4.82 -9.88 -12.38
CA GLY A 222 -4.79 -11.34 -12.32
C GLY A 222 -6.06 -11.93 -11.69
N TYR A 223 -6.51 -11.37 -10.57
CA TYR A 223 -7.67 -11.86 -9.81
C TYR A 223 -8.99 -11.73 -10.57
N ARG A 224 -9.14 -10.69 -11.39
CA ARG A 224 -10.36 -10.46 -12.20
C ARG A 224 -10.33 -11.13 -13.57
N THR A 225 -9.25 -11.84 -13.91
CA THR A 225 -9.08 -12.46 -15.24
C THR A 225 -9.56 -13.91 -15.18
N GLU A 226 -10.58 -14.24 -15.96
CA GLU A 226 -11.17 -15.59 -16.02
C GLU A 226 -10.16 -16.65 -16.47
N LYS A 227 -9.31 -16.32 -17.47
CA LYS A 227 -8.30 -17.21 -18.02
C LYS A 227 -6.91 -16.59 -17.93
N LEU A 228 -6.11 -17.07 -16.98
CA LEU A 228 -4.69 -16.74 -16.85
C LEU A 228 -3.82 -17.58 -17.80
N PRO A 229 -2.57 -17.17 -18.08
CA PRO A 229 -1.67 -17.90 -18.99
C PRO A 229 -0.99 -19.14 -18.37
N ALA A 230 -1.48 -19.66 -17.24
CA ALA A 230 -0.94 -20.84 -16.56
C ALA A 230 -1.52 -22.15 -17.12
#